data_AF-A0A6A0IPV0-F1
#
_entry.id   AF-A0A6A0IPV0-F1
#
_cell.length_a   1.000
_cell.length_b   1.000
_cell.length_c   1.000
_cell.angle_alpha   90.00
_cell.angle_beta   90.00
_cell.angle_gamma   90.00
#
_symmetry.space_group_name_H-M   'P 1'
#
loop_
_entity.id
_entity.type
_entity.pdbx_description
1 polymer ?
#
loop_
_entity_poly.entity_id
_entity_poly.type
_entity_poly.pdbx_seq_one_letter_code
_entity_poly.pdbx_strand_id
1 'polypeptide(L)'
;MRLLTPIAVPVLASLLAAAAPAAPSEGAPPLPPARKVPGITAPDTHPGGCVDCHVRYPERKADERLSVLMAGWRTKVGPELLAKSQAASPPGMKLKGKHPPLSAAKDVPASCLRCHSPGSKSAPPFAALVHAIHLTGGEANHFLTVFQGECTLCHKLDAATGTWRMPSGPEK
;
A
#
# COMPACT_ATOMS: atom_id res chain seq x y z
N MET A 1 72.47 -6.20 39.79
CA MET A 1 71.67 -7.22 40.52
C MET A 1 70.29 -7.24 39.87
N ARG A 2 69.96 -8.35 39.18
CA ARG A 2 68.75 -8.51 38.37
C ARG A 2 67.54 -8.75 39.31
N LEU A 3 66.48 -7.97 39.16
CA LEU A 3 65.17 -8.26 39.75
C LEU A 3 64.20 -8.49 38.59
N LEU A 4 63.91 -9.78 38.34
CA LEU A 4 62.84 -10.21 37.45
C LEU A 4 61.51 -9.96 38.15
N THR A 5 60.70 -9.05 37.62
CA THR A 5 59.30 -8.89 37.99
C THR A 5 58.44 -9.96 37.30
N PRO A 6 57.54 -10.66 38.01
CA PRO A 6 56.70 -11.67 37.41
C PRO A 6 55.56 -11.00 36.63
N ILE A 7 55.43 -11.33 35.35
CA ILE A 7 54.28 -10.97 34.52
C ILE A 7 53.12 -11.88 34.93
N ALA A 8 52.15 -11.33 35.65
CA ALA A 8 50.88 -11.99 35.90
C ALA A 8 50.01 -11.86 34.63
N VAL A 9 49.81 -12.98 33.92
CA VAL A 9 48.89 -13.09 32.79
C VAL A 9 47.47 -13.25 33.37
N PRO A 10 46.54 -12.31 33.16
CA PRO A 10 45.17 -12.52 33.59
C PRO A 10 44.52 -13.56 32.66
N VAL A 11 44.12 -14.69 33.23
CA VAL A 11 43.26 -15.67 32.57
C VAL A 11 41.90 -15.03 32.38
N LEU A 12 41.61 -14.59 31.15
CA LEU A 12 40.30 -14.07 30.76
C LEU A 12 39.33 -15.25 30.68
N ALA A 13 38.59 -15.50 31.76
CA ALA A 13 37.51 -16.48 31.77
C ALA A 13 36.36 -15.96 30.88
N SER A 14 36.29 -16.44 29.64
CA SER A 14 35.16 -16.22 28.75
C SER A 14 33.91 -16.87 29.33
N LEU A 15 33.05 -16.07 29.99
CA LEU A 15 31.68 -16.43 30.32
C LEU A 15 30.88 -16.51 29.02
N LEU A 16 30.74 -17.71 28.45
CA LEU A 16 29.65 -18.02 27.52
C LEU A 16 28.35 -18.00 28.33
N ALA A 17 27.68 -16.85 28.36
CA ALA A 17 26.29 -16.77 28.78
C ALA A 17 25.44 -17.44 27.70
N ALA A 18 25.01 -18.68 27.96
CA ALA A 18 23.94 -19.28 27.19
C ALA A 18 22.69 -18.41 27.36
N ALA A 19 22.22 -17.78 26.29
CA ALA A 19 20.94 -17.07 26.28
C ALA A 19 19.83 -18.11 26.52
N ALA A 20 19.34 -18.20 27.75
CA ALA A 20 18.14 -18.97 28.03
C ALA A 20 16.96 -18.35 27.26
N PRO A 21 16.09 -19.16 26.64
CA PRO A 21 14.86 -18.63 26.04
C PRO A 21 14.07 -17.91 27.13
N ALA A 22 13.72 -16.64 26.88
CA ALA A 22 12.91 -15.86 27.78
C ALA A 22 11.61 -16.63 28.07
N ALA A 23 11.37 -16.97 29.34
CA ALA A 23 10.10 -17.54 29.76
C ALA A 23 8.98 -16.52 29.46
N PRO A 24 7.79 -16.97 29.01
CA PRO A 24 6.66 -16.07 28.81
C PRO A 24 6.32 -15.37 30.14
N SER A 25 6.27 -14.04 30.10
CA SER A 25 5.89 -13.19 31.23
C SER A 25 4.50 -13.58 31.71
N GLU A 26 4.40 -14.21 32.90
CA GLU A 26 3.13 -14.38 33.59
C GLU A 26 2.50 -12.99 33.81
N GLY A 27 1.28 -12.80 33.30
CA GLY A 27 0.49 -11.57 33.53
C GLY A 27 0.26 -10.65 32.33
N ALA A 28 0.72 -10.98 31.12
CA ALA A 28 0.34 -10.20 29.93
C ALA A 28 -1.18 -10.35 29.67
N PRO A 29 -1.93 -9.25 29.42
CA PRO A 29 -3.32 -9.33 28.99
C PRO A 29 -3.45 -10.20 27.74
N PRO A 30 -4.58 -10.93 27.56
CA PRO A 30 -4.78 -11.74 26.37
C PRO A 30 -4.69 -10.86 25.12
N LEU A 31 -4.01 -11.38 24.08
CA LEU A 31 -3.97 -10.71 22.79
C LEU A 31 -5.40 -10.48 22.26
N PRO A 32 -5.65 -9.36 21.58
CA PRO A 32 -6.93 -9.16 20.93
C PRO A 32 -7.20 -10.29 19.93
N PRO A 33 -8.48 -10.64 19.70
CA PRO A 33 -8.82 -11.66 18.72
C PRO A 33 -8.30 -11.26 17.34
N ALA A 34 -7.91 -12.26 16.54
CA ALA A 34 -7.44 -12.01 15.19
C ALA A 34 -8.50 -11.25 14.38
N ARG A 35 -8.06 -10.17 13.71
CA ARG A 35 -8.93 -9.41 12.82
C ARG A 35 -9.41 -10.29 11.66
N LYS A 36 -10.67 -10.10 11.28
CA LYS A 36 -11.21 -10.64 10.04
C LYS A 36 -10.69 -9.81 8.86
N VAL A 37 -9.88 -10.43 8.02
CA VAL A 37 -9.28 -9.80 6.84
C VAL A 37 -10.00 -10.35 5.60
N PRO A 38 -10.74 -9.51 4.85
CA PRO A 38 -11.45 -9.95 3.64
C PRO A 38 -10.50 -10.65 2.66
N GLY A 39 -10.92 -11.80 2.12
CA GLY A 39 -10.12 -12.59 1.19
C GLY A 39 -8.98 -13.40 1.82
N ILE A 40 -8.76 -13.33 3.15
CA ILE A 40 -7.82 -14.20 3.86
C ILE A 40 -8.55 -15.01 4.93
N THR A 41 -9.11 -14.34 5.95
CA THR A 41 -9.79 -14.97 7.10
C THR A 41 -11.28 -14.68 7.14
N ALA A 42 -11.80 -14.00 6.11
CA ALA A 42 -13.21 -13.69 5.92
C ALA A 42 -13.55 -13.65 4.42
N PRO A 43 -14.84 -13.74 4.04
CA PRO A 43 -15.25 -13.59 2.65
C PRO A 43 -14.68 -12.32 2.00
N ASP A 44 -14.22 -12.44 0.77
CA ASP A 44 -13.77 -11.30 -0.02
C ASP A 44 -14.99 -10.50 -0.50
N THR A 45 -15.12 -9.27 -0.03
CA THR A 45 -16.20 -8.37 -0.42
C THR A 45 -15.87 -7.57 -1.68
N HIS A 46 -14.61 -7.59 -2.13
CA HIS A 46 -14.13 -6.79 -3.26
C HIS A 46 -13.24 -7.65 -4.21
N PRO A 47 -13.73 -8.76 -4.76
CA PRO A 47 -12.93 -9.68 -5.57
C PRO A 47 -12.40 -9.09 -6.88
N GLY A 48 -13.06 -8.07 -7.44
CA GLY A 48 -12.64 -7.29 -8.62
C GLY A 48 -11.75 -6.10 -8.29
N GLY A 49 -11.53 -5.79 -7.02
CA GLY A 49 -10.62 -4.73 -6.58
C GLY A 49 -11.11 -3.33 -6.97
N CYS A 50 -10.36 -2.64 -7.84
CA CYS A 50 -10.65 -1.26 -8.21
C CYS A 50 -12.11 -1.06 -8.65
N VAL A 51 -12.65 -1.98 -9.44
CA VAL A 51 -13.99 -1.88 -10.04
C VAL A 51 -15.12 -2.30 -9.10
N ASP A 52 -14.83 -2.66 -7.85
CA ASP A 52 -15.85 -2.91 -6.83
C ASP A 52 -16.18 -1.64 -6.02
N CYS A 53 -15.24 -0.70 -5.91
CA CYS A 53 -15.48 0.61 -5.28
C CYS A 53 -15.66 1.73 -6.32
N HIS A 54 -14.92 1.69 -7.44
CA HIS A 54 -15.05 2.68 -8.50
C HIS A 54 -16.24 2.36 -9.41
N VAL A 55 -17.43 2.53 -8.83
CA VAL A 55 -18.73 2.23 -9.44
C VAL A 55 -19.63 3.46 -9.37
N ARG A 56 -20.84 3.32 -9.90
CA ARG A 56 -21.89 4.30 -9.67
C ARG A 56 -22.55 4.05 -8.31
N TYR A 57 -22.78 5.12 -7.54
CA TYR A 57 -23.49 5.14 -6.27
C TYR A 57 -24.78 5.97 -6.40
N PRO A 58 -25.88 5.39 -6.92
CA PRO A 58 -27.13 6.13 -7.17
C PRO A 58 -27.70 6.82 -5.93
N GLU A 59 -27.60 6.17 -4.77
CA GLU A 59 -28.08 6.65 -3.49
C GLU A 59 -27.32 7.90 -3.01
N ARG A 60 -26.07 8.07 -3.44
CA ARG A 60 -25.25 9.26 -3.17
C ARG A 60 -25.25 10.25 -4.33
N LYS A 61 -25.96 9.94 -5.42
CA LYS A 61 -25.91 10.67 -6.70
C LYS A 61 -24.46 10.88 -7.19
N ALA A 62 -23.60 9.90 -6.96
CA ALA A 62 -22.19 9.94 -7.33
C ALA A 62 -21.87 8.88 -8.40
N ASP A 63 -20.94 9.21 -9.30
CA ASP A 63 -20.41 8.28 -10.29
C ASP A 63 -18.89 8.27 -10.16
N GLU A 64 -18.38 7.26 -9.46
CA GLU A 64 -16.97 7.13 -9.11
C GLU A 64 -16.21 6.16 -10.01
N ARG A 65 -16.82 5.75 -11.13
CA ARG A 65 -16.14 5.00 -12.18
C ARG A 65 -14.90 5.76 -12.62
N LEU A 66 -13.77 5.06 -12.72
CA LEU A 66 -12.49 5.65 -13.10
C LEU A 66 -12.56 6.30 -14.47
N SER A 67 -13.33 5.77 -15.43
CA SER A 67 -13.54 6.41 -16.73
C SER A 67 -14.16 7.81 -16.60
N VAL A 68 -15.10 8.00 -15.67
CA VAL A 68 -15.73 9.29 -15.37
C VAL A 68 -14.72 10.23 -14.70
N LEU A 69 -13.98 9.72 -13.70
CA LEU A 69 -12.93 10.49 -13.03
C LEU A 69 -11.84 10.94 -14.01
N MET A 70 -11.37 10.03 -14.87
CA MET A 70 -10.39 10.32 -15.92
C MET A 70 -10.90 11.40 -16.88
N ALA A 71 -12.18 11.31 -17.30
CA ALA A 71 -12.80 12.30 -18.16
C ALA A 71 -12.80 13.69 -17.50
N GLY A 72 -13.12 13.78 -16.21
CA GLY A 72 -13.03 15.02 -15.44
C GLY A 72 -11.60 15.56 -15.35
N TRP A 73 -10.63 14.69 -15.07
CA TRP A 73 -9.22 15.06 -14.94
C TRP A 73 -8.57 15.52 -16.24
N ARG A 74 -9.17 15.22 -17.41
CA ARG A 74 -8.75 15.85 -18.68
C ARG A 74 -8.92 17.37 -18.66
N THR A 75 -9.94 17.86 -17.97
CA THR A 75 -10.20 19.29 -17.83
C THR A 75 -9.32 19.89 -16.75
N LYS A 76 -9.38 19.31 -15.55
CA LYS A 76 -8.62 19.78 -14.38
C LYS A 76 -8.59 18.71 -13.29
N VAL A 77 -7.42 18.51 -12.71
CA VAL A 77 -7.22 17.79 -11.45
C VAL A 77 -7.31 18.79 -10.30
N GLY A 78 -8.08 18.45 -9.26
CA GLY A 78 -8.19 19.27 -8.06
C GLY A 78 -6.83 19.45 -7.35
N PRO A 79 -6.63 20.55 -6.60
CA PRO A 79 -5.33 20.89 -6.03
C PRO A 79 -4.79 19.83 -5.06
N GLU A 80 -5.65 19.22 -4.24
CA GLU A 80 -5.23 18.19 -3.29
C GLU A 80 -4.74 16.92 -4.00
N LEU A 81 -5.51 16.43 -4.97
CA LEU A 81 -5.13 15.27 -5.77
C LEU A 81 -3.87 15.55 -6.60
N LEU A 82 -3.72 16.77 -7.14
CA LEU A 82 -2.51 17.19 -7.84
C LEU A 82 -1.30 17.17 -6.91
N ALA A 83 -1.42 17.68 -5.68
CA ALA A 83 -0.35 17.65 -4.70
C ALA A 83 0.09 16.22 -4.34
N LYS A 84 -0.88 15.33 -4.06
CA LYS A 84 -0.60 13.90 -3.82
C LYS A 84 0.08 13.25 -5.03
N SER A 85 -0.41 13.54 -6.23
CA SER A 85 0.15 13.02 -7.48
C SER A 85 1.58 13.50 -7.73
N GLN A 86 1.85 14.78 -7.43
CA GLN A 86 3.15 15.40 -7.57
C GLN A 86 4.14 14.84 -6.55
N ALA A 87 3.70 14.55 -5.31
CA ALA A 87 4.51 13.91 -4.29
C ALA A 87 4.88 12.46 -4.64
N ALA A 88 4.00 11.74 -5.35
CA ALA A 88 4.27 10.40 -5.87
C ALA A 88 5.07 10.40 -7.20
N SER A 89 5.39 11.58 -7.76
CA SER A 89 6.11 11.69 -9.02
C SER A 89 7.62 11.52 -8.85
N PRO A 90 8.32 10.94 -9.84
CA PRO A 90 9.79 10.89 -9.82
C PRO A 90 10.42 12.30 -9.77
N PRO A 91 11.65 12.43 -9.24
CA PRO A 91 12.37 13.70 -9.25
C PRO A 91 12.43 14.34 -10.65
N GLY A 92 12.17 15.64 -10.71
CA GLY A 92 12.20 16.41 -11.97
C GLY A 92 10.90 16.36 -12.79
N MET A 93 9.96 15.48 -12.48
CA MET A 93 8.63 15.49 -13.12
C MET A 93 7.78 16.62 -12.56
N LYS A 94 7.27 17.51 -13.42
CA LYS A 94 6.31 18.57 -13.06
C LYS A 94 4.96 18.28 -13.68
N LEU A 95 3.94 18.07 -12.85
CA LEU A 95 2.58 17.79 -13.30
C LEU A 95 1.84 19.08 -13.65
N LYS A 96 1.07 19.06 -14.74
CA LYS A 96 0.28 20.19 -15.23
C LYS A 96 -1.15 20.25 -14.69
N GLY A 97 -1.54 19.27 -13.85
CA GLY A 97 -2.89 19.19 -13.31
C GLY A 97 -3.96 18.77 -14.31
N LYS A 98 -3.60 18.01 -15.34
CA LYS A 98 -4.54 17.41 -16.30
C LYS A 98 -4.08 16.01 -16.69
N HIS A 99 -5.01 15.08 -16.79
CA HIS A 99 -4.76 13.75 -17.33
C HIS A 99 -4.88 13.79 -18.86
N PRO A 100 -3.94 13.21 -19.64
CA PRO A 100 -4.09 13.13 -21.09
C PRO A 100 -5.32 12.29 -21.48
N PRO A 101 -5.90 12.47 -22.68
CA PRO A 101 -6.96 11.58 -23.16
C PRO A 101 -6.51 10.12 -23.19
N LEU A 102 -7.41 9.22 -22.80
CA LEU A 102 -7.24 7.76 -22.93
C LEU A 102 -8.44 7.19 -23.70
N SER A 103 -8.20 6.10 -24.44
CA SER A 103 -9.28 5.20 -24.84
C SER A 103 -9.87 4.56 -23.59
N ALA A 104 -11.17 4.23 -23.62
CA ALA A 104 -11.87 3.65 -22.48
C ALA A 104 -11.06 2.49 -21.87
N ALA A 105 -10.81 2.55 -20.56
CA ALA A 105 -10.09 1.51 -19.84
C ALA A 105 -11.02 0.28 -19.72
N LYS A 106 -10.87 -0.67 -20.65
CA LYS A 106 -11.66 -1.90 -20.67
C LYS A 106 -11.19 -2.94 -19.64
N ASP A 107 -10.00 -2.73 -19.10
CA ASP A 107 -9.34 -3.64 -18.16
C ASP A 107 -8.59 -2.81 -17.12
N VAL A 108 -9.22 -2.61 -15.97
CA VAL A 108 -8.75 -1.77 -14.87
C VAL A 108 -8.22 -2.68 -13.75
N PRO A 109 -7.00 -2.46 -13.24
CA PRO A 109 -6.10 -1.33 -13.53
C PRO A 109 -5.04 -1.61 -14.61
N ALA A 110 -5.02 -2.79 -15.23
CA ALA A 110 -3.96 -3.16 -16.19
C ALA A 110 -3.78 -2.11 -17.31
N SER A 111 -4.87 -1.49 -17.76
CA SER A 111 -4.84 -0.41 -18.74
C SER A 111 -4.10 0.84 -18.28
N CYS A 112 -4.16 1.17 -16.99
CA CYS A 112 -3.51 2.34 -16.40
C CYS A 112 -1.98 2.18 -16.41
N LEU A 113 -1.51 0.94 -16.18
CA LEU A 113 -0.10 0.59 -16.10
C LEU A 113 0.66 0.78 -17.43
N ARG A 114 -0.04 0.85 -18.56
CA ARG A 114 0.59 1.14 -19.87
C ARG A 114 1.32 2.48 -19.88
N CYS A 115 0.78 3.49 -19.19
CA CYS A 115 1.38 4.81 -19.06
C CYS A 115 2.02 5.04 -17.69
N HIS A 116 1.49 4.41 -16.64
CA HIS A 116 1.92 4.56 -15.25
C HIS A 116 2.80 3.40 -14.75
N SER A 117 3.59 2.80 -15.64
CA SER A 117 4.54 1.75 -15.26
C SER A 117 5.61 2.30 -14.28
N PRO A 118 6.28 1.44 -13.49
CA PRO A 118 7.30 1.89 -12.52
C PRO A 118 8.42 2.73 -13.13
N GLY A 119 8.78 2.48 -14.40
CA GLY A 119 9.83 3.20 -15.13
C GLY A 119 9.32 4.36 -16.00
N SER A 120 8.04 4.74 -15.88
CA SER A 120 7.47 5.77 -16.74
C SER A 120 8.14 7.13 -16.51
N LYS A 121 8.47 7.80 -17.61
CA LYS A 121 8.96 9.20 -17.62
C LYS A 121 7.86 10.22 -17.91
N SER A 122 6.67 9.75 -18.28
CA SER A 122 5.54 10.58 -18.69
C SER A 122 4.43 10.65 -17.65
N ALA A 123 4.43 9.73 -16.68
CA ALA A 123 3.45 9.69 -15.62
C ALA A 123 4.04 9.16 -14.30
N PRO A 124 3.47 9.52 -13.14
CA PRO A 124 3.87 8.95 -11.85
C PRO A 124 3.63 7.43 -11.82
N PRO A 125 4.48 6.63 -11.15
CA PRO A 125 4.25 5.20 -10.97
C PRO A 125 2.89 4.91 -10.33
N PHE A 126 2.10 4.03 -10.94
CA PHE A 126 0.71 3.77 -10.54
C PHE A 126 0.60 3.33 -9.08
N ALA A 127 1.44 2.39 -8.65
CA ALA A 127 1.40 1.87 -7.28
C ALA A 127 1.64 2.96 -6.23
N ALA A 128 2.66 3.80 -6.44
CA ALA A 128 2.95 4.93 -5.55
C ALA A 128 1.78 5.92 -5.53
N LEU A 129 1.19 6.21 -6.69
CA LEU A 129 0.06 7.12 -6.80
C LEU A 129 -1.19 6.60 -6.07
N VAL A 130 -1.58 5.34 -6.30
CA VAL A 130 -2.78 4.74 -5.67
C VAL A 130 -2.63 4.71 -4.16
N HIS A 131 -1.46 4.31 -3.64
CA HIS A 131 -1.20 4.33 -2.21
C HIS A 131 -1.22 5.77 -1.66
N ALA A 132 -0.61 6.74 -2.35
CA ALA A 132 -0.68 8.14 -1.91
C ALA A 132 -2.13 8.65 -1.84
N ILE A 133 -3.00 8.26 -2.78
CA ILE A 133 -4.40 8.67 -2.81
C ILE A 133 -5.21 8.01 -1.69
N HIS A 134 -5.02 6.72 -1.43
CA HIS A 134 -5.88 5.94 -0.53
C HIS A 134 -5.32 5.76 0.89
N LEU A 135 -4.03 5.94 1.10
CA LEU A 135 -3.35 5.62 2.38
C LEU A 135 -2.71 6.84 3.05
N THR A 136 -3.04 8.07 2.61
CA THR A 136 -2.52 9.31 3.22
C THR A 136 -3.64 10.31 3.52
N GLY A 137 -3.42 11.19 4.50
CA GLY A 137 -4.39 12.20 4.92
C GLY A 137 -5.21 11.82 6.17
N GLY A 138 -4.97 10.65 6.76
CA GLY A 138 -5.59 10.23 8.02
C GLY A 138 -7.12 10.26 7.95
N GLU A 139 -7.74 10.93 8.93
CA GLU A 139 -9.20 11.08 9.06
C GLU A 139 -9.87 11.77 7.86
N ALA A 140 -9.13 12.55 7.07
CA ALA A 140 -9.67 13.16 5.85
C ALA A 140 -9.77 12.16 4.68
N ASN A 141 -9.17 10.97 4.80
CA ASN A 141 -9.14 9.98 3.73
C ASN A 141 -10.33 9.02 3.83
N HIS A 142 -11.14 8.96 2.77
CA HIS A 142 -12.29 8.06 2.72
C HIS A 142 -11.92 6.58 2.85
N PHE A 143 -10.80 6.16 2.24
CA PHE A 143 -10.38 4.77 2.30
C PHE A 143 -9.90 4.36 3.69
N LEU A 144 -9.18 5.26 4.38
CA LEU A 144 -8.77 4.99 5.77
C LEU A 144 -9.96 4.97 6.73
N THR A 145 -10.95 5.85 6.54
CA THR A 145 -12.09 5.96 7.47
C THR A 145 -13.17 4.91 7.24
N VAL A 146 -13.45 4.53 5.98
CA VAL A 146 -14.51 3.56 5.65
C VAL A 146 -13.97 2.14 5.53
N PHE A 147 -12.80 1.98 4.92
CA PHE A 147 -12.22 0.67 4.60
C PHE A 147 -11.02 0.32 5.47
N GLN A 148 -10.67 1.17 6.44
CA GLN A 148 -9.63 0.92 7.44
C GLN A 148 -8.25 0.63 6.85
N GLY A 149 -7.96 1.13 5.65
CA GLY A 149 -6.69 0.87 4.97
C GLY A 149 -6.51 -0.60 4.54
N GLU A 150 -7.60 -1.35 4.36
CA GLU A 150 -7.54 -2.79 4.10
C GLU A 150 -6.90 -3.12 2.74
N CYS A 151 -5.63 -3.54 2.79
CA CYS A 151 -4.83 -3.86 1.61
C CYS A 151 -5.50 -4.92 0.74
N THR A 152 -6.24 -5.86 1.35
CA THR A 152 -6.84 -6.97 0.64
C THR A 152 -8.04 -6.59 -0.19
N LEU A 153 -8.55 -5.36 -0.08
CA LEU A 153 -9.59 -4.86 -0.98
C LEU A 153 -9.03 -4.62 -2.38
N CYS A 154 -7.72 -4.36 -2.52
CA CYS A 154 -7.07 -4.23 -3.81
C CYS A 154 -6.18 -5.44 -4.14
N HIS A 155 -5.46 -5.97 -3.15
CA HIS A 155 -4.51 -7.06 -3.35
C HIS A 155 -5.12 -8.40 -2.92
N LYS A 156 -4.86 -9.46 -3.67
CA LYS A 156 -5.37 -10.81 -3.41
C LYS A 156 -4.21 -11.75 -3.20
N LEU A 157 -4.19 -12.40 -2.04
CA LEU A 157 -3.21 -13.42 -1.70
C LEU A 157 -3.64 -14.73 -2.37
N ASP A 158 -2.73 -15.31 -3.13
CA ASP A 158 -2.80 -16.71 -3.49
C ASP A 158 -2.25 -17.53 -2.32
N ALA A 159 -3.14 -18.21 -1.58
CA ALA A 159 -2.75 -18.94 -0.38
C ALA A 159 -1.87 -20.17 -0.66
N ALA A 160 -1.91 -20.72 -1.89
CA ALA A 160 -1.09 -21.87 -2.25
C ALA A 160 0.37 -21.46 -2.54
N THR A 161 0.57 -20.28 -3.12
CA THR A 161 1.89 -19.82 -3.58
C THR A 161 2.49 -18.69 -2.73
N GLY A 162 1.68 -18.03 -1.90
CA GLY A 162 2.08 -16.84 -1.15
C GLY A 162 2.20 -15.57 -2.00
N THR A 163 1.83 -15.64 -3.29
CA THR A 163 1.96 -14.49 -4.19
C THR A 163 0.79 -13.52 -4.04
N TRP A 164 1.07 -12.23 -4.20
CA TRP A 164 0.04 -11.19 -4.22
C TRP A 164 -0.19 -10.72 -5.64
N ARG A 165 -1.47 -10.57 -6.00
CA ARG A 165 -1.88 -9.99 -7.28
C ARG A 165 -2.94 -8.93 -7.07
N MET A 166 -3.07 -8.04 -8.03
CA MET A 166 -4.21 -7.12 -8.12
C MET A 166 -5.11 -7.63 -9.25
N PRO A 167 -6.40 -7.91 -8.99
CA PRO A 167 -7.32 -8.31 -10.03
C PRO A 167 -7.51 -7.15 -11.02
N SER A 168 -7.81 -7.50 -12.27
CA SER A 168 -8.09 -6.52 -13.31
C SER A 168 -9.35 -6.94 -14.05
N GLY A 169 -10.18 -5.96 -14.44
CA GLY A 169 -11.43 -6.24 -15.14
C GLY A 169 -12.15 -4.98 -15.64
N PRO A 170 -13.27 -5.14 -16.35
CA PRO A 170 -14.06 -4.01 -16.82
C PRO A 170 -14.76 -3.29 -15.66
N GLU A 171 -15.02 -1.99 -15.84
CA GLU A 171 -15.91 -1.24 -14.95
C GLU A 171 -17.35 -1.78 -15.01
N LYS A 172 -18.11 -1.56 -13.94
CA LYS A 172 -19.51 -1.96 -13.79
C LYS A 172 -20.47 -0.81 -14.06
#